data_AF-A0A6N9GSH3-F1
#
_entry.id   AF-A0A6N9GSH3-F1
#
_cell.length_a   1.000
_cell.length_b   1.000
_cell.length_c   1.000
_cell.angle_alpha   90.00
_cell.angle_beta   90.00
_cell.angle_gamma   90.00
#
_symmetry.space_group_name_H-M   'P 1'
#
loop_
_entity.id
_entity.type
_entity.pdbx_description
1 polymer ?
#
loop_
_entity_poly.entity_id
_entity_poly.type
_entity_poly.pdbx_seq_one_letter_code
_entity_poly.pdbx_strand_id
1 'polypeptide(L)'
;MPNINPRSTAKRESEPSSRRQLAKTAVAFLIVFALTWGVACASYALEDNTDYEGKVCNRVDDISDGMLREQLSVEDIEAQIELLEAELDSVRGELVDATERFILALKDILAGGYYDYPTLQVLNYLDTYEHMDQHVEGYEALENVRSECHYVGKEWIGDAPAIEVHFSQSSIEAGKYTLDELIEHGEKLFTASFNSLDGAGRPTRTGDARFRDRREGFESFNRISGPDSNACSGCHNIPAPGGGGDNVANVFVLGQRFEFVDFEDQMEFDFRNDLEDRLQYEQEDEDSLTLQNVGNERNTVGMFGAGFVELLAREMTRELLAQEEATIADAKKSGWPVRREISAKGIDFGAITAHPNGFVYTSEVEGVDGDLIVRPFSQKGVFRSLREFNNDAMLHHHGIENYERVGSFIDRDGDGVVNEMTPGDATALVAFLVSLPAPIPQMPEDPDQREIVKMGKQKFEAICCDLCHVH
;
A
#
# COMPACT_ATOMS: atom_id res chain seq x y z
N MET A 1 26.01 59.21 23.60
CA MET A 1 25.70 60.66 23.65
C MET A 1 25.08 61.05 22.32
N PRO A 2 23.80 61.49 22.28
CA PRO A 2 23.12 61.88 21.05
C PRO A 2 23.35 63.37 20.77
N ASN A 3 23.26 63.82 19.51
CA ASN A 3 22.26 64.84 19.14
C ASN A 3 22.37 65.44 17.72
N ILE A 4 21.17 65.66 17.18
CA ILE A 4 20.68 66.84 16.43
C ILE A 4 21.02 66.97 14.93
N ASN A 5 19.94 66.85 14.15
CA ASN A 5 19.68 67.55 12.89
C ASN A 5 18.86 68.82 13.22
N PRO A 6 18.99 69.97 12.50
CA PRO A 6 17.96 70.25 11.48
C PRO A 6 18.35 71.17 10.28
N ARG A 7 17.73 70.85 9.14
CA ARG A 7 17.14 71.68 8.05
C ARG A 7 17.63 73.12 7.75
N SER A 8 17.84 73.39 6.45
CA SER A 8 17.19 74.54 5.77
C SER A 8 17.01 74.29 4.26
N THR A 9 16.02 74.99 3.68
CA THR A 9 15.42 74.83 2.35
C THR A 9 15.82 75.96 1.39
N ALA A 10 16.02 75.68 0.09
CA ALA A 10 15.74 76.63 -1.00
C ALA A 10 15.60 75.93 -2.38
N LYS A 11 14.48 76.22 -3.07
CA LYS A 11 14.20 76.01 -4.52
C LYS A 11 15.04 77.02 -5.35
N ARG A 12 15.38 76.90 -6.64
CA ARG A 12 14.60 76.74 -7.90
C ARG A 12 15.63 76.90 -9.06
N GLU A 13 15.68 76.14 -10.17
CA GLU A 13 15.12 76.37 -11.54
C GLU A 13 15.97 75.48 -12.49
N SER A 14 15.46 74.43 -13.14
CA SER A 14 14.76 74.30 -14.44
C SER A 14 15.59 74.50 -15.72
N GLU A 15 15.93 73.41 -16.41
CA GLU A 15 16.17 73.33 -17.87
C GLU A 15 15.63 71.99 -18.43
N PRO A 16 15.06 71.94 -19.67
CA PRO A 16 14.21 70.84 -20.13
C PRO A 16 14.94 69.74 -20.91
N SER A 17 14.30 68.56 -20.89
CA SER A 17 14.81 67.23 -21.20
C SER A 17 14.94 66.89 -22.70
N SER A 18 16.14 66.51 -23.15
CA SER A 18 16.38 65.79 -24.42
C SER A 18 16.03 64.28 -24.36
N ARG A 19 15.63 63.76 -23.19
CA ARG A 19 15.33 62.32 -22.97
C ARG A 19 13.90 61.89 -23.36
N ARG A 20 12.95 62.82 -23.56
CA ARG A 20 11.55 62.46 -23.89
C ARG A 20 11.29 62.17 -25.37
N GLN A 21 12.24 62.49 -26.25
CA GLN A 21 12.07 62.29 -27.70
C GLN A 21 12.62 60.92 -28.18
N LEU A 22 13.58 60.34 -27.45
CA LEU A 22 14.12 59.00 -27.71
C LEU A 22 13.21 57.87 -27.21
N ALA A 23 12.39 58.13 -26.18
CA ALA A 23 11.48 57.11 -25.63
C ALA A 23 10.24 56.87 -26.52
N LYS A 24 9.82 57.83 -27.35
CA LYS A 24 8.64 57.69 -28.22
C LYS A 24 8.93 56.93 -29.52
N THR A 25 10.17 56.97 -30.01
CA THR A 25 10.59 56.20 -31.20
C THR A 25 10.91 54.75 -30.89
N ALA A 26 11.35 54.42 -29.68
CA ALA A 26 11.63 53.03 -29.28
C ALA A 26 10.34 52.21 -29.06
N VAL A 27 9.27 52.82 -28.56
CA VAL A 27 7.97 52.14 -28.32
C VAL A 27 7.22 51.87 -29.63
N ALA A 28 7.39 52.70 -30.65
CA ALA A 28 6.78 52.48 -31.97
C ALA A 28 7.42 51.31 -32.75
N PHE A 29 8.72 51.05 -32.57
CA PHE A 29 9.40 49.93 -33.22
C PHE A 29 9.06 48.56 -32.58
N LEU A 30 8.80 48.52 -31.28
CA LEU A 30 8.40 47.29 -30.58
C LEU A 30 6.96 46.83 -30.93
N ILE A 31 6.06 47.76 -31.28
CA ILE A 31 4.67 47.44 -31.63
C ILE A 31 4.54 46.95 -33.08
N VAL A 32 5.39 47.42 -34.01
CA VAL A 32 5.36 46.97 -35.43
C VAL A 32 6.03 45.61 -35.64
N PHE A 33 7.03 45.25 -34.82
CA PHE A 33 7.61 43.90 -34.83
C PHE A 33 6.64 42.84 -34.27
N ALA A 34 5.80 43.22 -33.29
CA ALA A 34 4.78 42.34 -32.72
C ALA A 34 3.58 42.07 -33.64
N LEU A 35 3.34 42.91 -34.66
CA LEU A 35 2.19 42.78 -35.57
C LEU A 35 2.51 42.16 -36.93
N THR A 36 3.79 41.87 -37.23
CA THR A 36 4.21 41.23 -38.50
C THR A 36 4.80 39.83 -38.33
N TRP A 37 4.97 39.36 -37.09
CA TRP A 37 5.23 37.96 -36.72
C TRP A 37 3.99 37.24 -36.15
N GLY A 38 2.82 37.87 -36.23
CA GLY A 38 1.55 37.35 -35.68
C GLY A 38 0.69 36.55 -36.65
N VAL A 39 1.16 36.25 -37.87
CA VAL A 39 0.38 35.48 -38.88
C VAL A 39 1.30 34.50 -39.61
N ALA A 40 1.86 33.54 -38.86
CA ALA A 40 2.32 32.24 -39.34
C ALA A 40 2.76 31.34 -38.16
N CYS A 41 2.02 31.34 -37.04
CA CYS A 41 1.95 30.13 -36.21
C CYS A 41 0.63 29.46 -36.55
N ALA A 42 0.60 28.83 -37.73
CA ALA A 42 -0.24 27.66 -37.87
C ALA A 42 0.26 26.70 -36.80
N SER A 43 -0.59 26.42 -35.83
CA SER A 43 -0.46 25.35 -34.86
C SER A 43 -0.36 24.03 -35.60
N TYR A 44 0.81 23.73 -36.13
CA TYR A 44 1.33 22.37 -36.08
C TYR A 44 1.70 22.16 -34.62
N ALA A 45 0.75 21.62 -33.85
CA ALA A 45 1.12 20.83 -32.70
C ALA A 45 2.11 19.79 -33.22
N LEU A 46 3.38 19.93 -32.85
CA LEU A 46 4.26 18.78 -32.84
C LEU A 46 3.60 17.86 -31.81
N GLU A 47 2.98 16.77 -32.28
CA GLU A 47 2.60 15.66 -31.40
C GLU A 47 3.84 15.34 -30.56
N ASP A 48 3.72 15.57 -29.25
CA ASP A 48 4.78 15.26 -28.32
C ASP A 48 4.96 13.75 -28.36
N ASN A 49 6.10 13.28 -28.84
CA ASN A 49 6.34 11.86 -29.07
C ASN A 49 6.56 11.09 -27.74
N THR A 50 6.20 11.69 -26.61
CA THR A 50 6.45 11.24 -25.24
C THR A 50 5.19 10.82 -24.48
N ASP A 51 3.98 11.04 -25.03
CA ASP A 51 2.73 10.55 -24.41
C ASP A 51 2.51 9.08 -24.78
N TYR A 52 3.22 8.18 -24.10
CA TYR A 52 3.13 6.75 -24.34
C TYR A 52 1.85 6.14 -23.77
N GLU A 53 1.40 6.64 -22.61
CA GLU A 53 0.15 6.20 -21.96
C GLU A 53 -1.06 6.56 -22.83
N GLY A 54 -1.14 7.80 -23.32
CA GLY A 54 -2.20 8.22 -24.23
C GLY A 54 -2.20 7.44 -25.55
N LYS A 55 -1.04 7.03 -26.08
CA LYS A 55 -0.97 6.16 -27.27
C LYS A 55 -1.60 4.80 -27.02
N VAL A 56 -1.27 4.15 -25.89
CA VAL A 56 -1.87 2.87 -25.48
C VAL A 56 -3.38 3.01 -25.35
N CYS A 57 -3.85 4.04 -24.64
CA CYS A 57 -5.28 4.30 -24.45
C CYS A 57 -6.03 4.50 -25.78
N ASN A 58 -5.49 5.35 -26.66
CA ASN A 58 -6.09 5.58 -27.97
C ASN A 58 -6.11 4.30 -28.83
N ARG A 59 -5.07 3.47 -28.78
CA ARG A 59 -5.03 2.23 -29.56
C ARG A 59 -6.04 1.20 -29.06
N VAL A 60 -6.22 1.08 -27.75
CA VAL A 60 -7.24 0.21 -27.16
C VAL A 60 -8.63 0.65 -27.59
N ASP A 61 -8.90 1.96 -27.58
CA ASP A 61 -10.17 2.50 -28.10
C ASP A 61 -10.32 2.27 -29.62
N ASP A 62 -9.26 2.45 -30.43
CA ASP A 62 -9.29 2.16 -31.86
C ASP A 62 -9.59 0.68 -32.16
N ILE A 63 -9.02 -0.25 -31.38
CA ILE A 63 -9.32 -1.68 -31.47
C ILE A 63 -10.80 -1.92 -31.10
N SER A 64 -11.24 -1.40 -29.95
CA SER A 64 -12.61 -1.59 -29.45
C SER A 64 -13.67 -1.05 -30.41
N ASP A 65 -13.50 0.20 -30.86
CA ASP A 65 -14.40 0.87 -31.82
C ASP A 65 -14.36 0.21 -33.19
N GLY A 66 -13.17 -0.20 -33.65
CA GLY A 66 -12.97 -0.88 -34.91
C GLY A 66 -13.66 -2.25 -34.94
N MET A 67 -13.56 -3.03 -33.87
CA MET A 67 -14.28 -4.29 -33.68
C MET A 67 -15.79 -4.05 -33.60
N LEU A 68 -16.24 -3.07 -32.81
CA LEU A 68 -17.67 -2.76 -32.64
C LEU A 68 -18.34 -2.34 -33.95
N ARG A 69 -17.61 -1.66 -34.84
CA ARG A 69 -18.10 -1.22 -36.15
C ARG A 69 -17.87 -2.25 -37.26
N GLU A 70 -17.33 -3.43 -36.95
CA GLU A 70 -16.95 -4.48 -37.91
C GLU A 70 -15.99 -3.95 -39.00
N GLN A 71 -15.05 -3.07 -38.62
CA GLN A 71 -14.12 -2.38 -39.52
C GLN A 71 -12.72 -2.99 -39.57
N LEU A 72 -12.40 -3.91 -38.66
CA LEU A 72 -11.10 -4.59 -38.60
C LEU A 72 -11.27 -6.03 -39.07
N SER A 73 -10.33 -6.58 -39.83
CA SER A 73 -10.21 -8.03 -40.00
C SER A 73 -9.49 -8.68 -38.81
N VAL A 74 -9.46 -10.01 -38.74
CA VAL A 74 -8.64 -10.74 -37.76
C VAL A 74 -7.17 -10.35 -37.88
N GLU A 75 -6.65 -10.26 -39.11
CA GLU A 75 -5.27 -9.84 -39.38
C GLU A 75 -5.01 -8.39 -38.97
N ASP A 76 -6.00 -7.50 -39.13
CA ASP A 76 -5.87 -6.12 -38.66
C ASP A 76 -5.77 -6.08 -37.14
N ILE A 77 -6.58 -6.86 -36.40
CA ILE A 77 -6.53 -6.91 -34.93
C ILE A 77 -5.20 -7.49 -34.45
N GLU A 78 -4.72 -8.58 -35.06
CA GLU A 78 -3.41 -9.15 -34.74
C GLU A 78 -2.29 -8.11 -34.93
N ALA A 79 -2.33 -7.32 -36.01
CA ALA A 79 -1.36 -6.25 -36.24
C ALA A 79 -1.49 -5.12 -35.19
N GLN A 80 -2.70 -4.77 -34.76
CA GLN A 80 -2.91 -3.80 -33.69
C GLN A 80 -2.37 -4.31 -32.34
N ILE A 81 -2.52 -5.60 -32.04
CA ILE A 81 -1.96 -6.23 -30.84
C ILE A 81 -0.43 -6.13 -30.84
N GLU A 82 0.24 -6.45 -31.95
CA GLU A 82 1.70 -6.32 -32.05
C GLU A 82 2.17 -4.88 -31.80
N LEU A 83 1.43 -3.89 -32.31
CA LEU A 83 1.73 -2.48 -32.06
C LEU A 83 1.50 -2.09 -30.59
N LEU A 84 0.41 -2.59 -29.99
CA LEU A 84 0.08 -2.33 -28.59
C LEU A 84 1.14 -2.92 -27.65
N GLU A 85 1.60 -4.15 -27.91
CA GLU A 85 2.71 -4.78 -27.18
C GLU A 85 4.00 -3.95 -27.28
N ALA A 86 4.31 -3.41 -28.45
CA ALA A 86 5.49 -2.54 -28.63
C ALA A 86 5.34 -1.18 -27.93
N GLU A 87 4.12 -0.63 -27.84
CA GLU A 87 3.85 0.62 -27.13
C GLU A 87 4.00 0.43 -25.61
N LEU A 88 3.65 -0.74 -25.07
CA LEU A 88 3.79 -1.08 -23.65
C LEU A 88 5.23 -1.11 -23.14
N ASP A 89 6.23 -1.28 -24.00
CA ASP A 89 7.64 -1.19 -23.62
C ASP A 89 8.01 0.17 -23.01
N SER A 90 7.29 1.23 -23.40
CA SER A 90 7.53 2.61 -22.96
C SER A 90 6.59 3.08 -21.85
N VAL A 91 5.68 2.20 -21.38
CA VAL A 91 4.70 2.48 -20.33
C VAL A 91 5.05 1.67 -19.06
N ARG A 92 4.63 2.17 -17.89
CA ARG A 92 4.83 1.53 -16.58
C ARG A 92 3.55 1.65 -15.74
N GLY A 93 3.44 0.89 -14.66
CA GLY A 93 2.29 0.98 -13.75
C GLY A 93 1.11 0.10 -14.18
N GLU A 94 -0.05 0.32 -13.55
CA GLU A 94 -1.24 -0.53 -13.74
C GLU A 94 -1.80 -0.53 -15.16
N LEU A 95 -1.57 0.54 -15.94
CA LEU A 95 -1.94 0.55 -17.36
C LEU A 95 -1.29 -0.60 -18.13
N VAL A 96 -0.07 -1.03 -17.74
CA VAL A 96 0.59 -2.20 -18.32
C VAL A 96 -0.21 -3.47 -18.02
N ASP A 97 -0.51 -3.73 -16.75
CA ASP A 97 -1.18 -4.96 -16.30
C ASP A 97 -2.61 -5.04 -16.86
N ALA A 98 -3.33 -3.92 -16.90
CA ALA A 98 -4.66 -3.83 -17.51
C ALA A 98 -4.60 -4.13 -19.02
N THR A 99 -3.62 -3.56 -19.73
CA THR A 99 -3.49 -3.73 -21.19
C THR A 99 -3.02 -5.14 -21.56
N GLU A 100 -2.12 -5.74 -20.78
CA GLU A 100 -1.70 -7.13 -20.98
C GLU A 100 -2.87 -8.11 -20.85
N ARG A 101 -3.76 -7.89 -19.86
CA ARG A 101 -5.01 -8.67 -19.73
C ARG A 101 -5.93 -8.49 -20.94
N PHE A 102 -6.06 -7.26 -21.43
CA PHE A 102 -6.84 -6.99 -22.64
C PHE A 102 -6.26 -7.70 -23.87
N ILE A 103 -4.93 -7.67 -24.05
CA ILE A 103 -4.24 -8.38 -25.13
C ILE A 103 -4.48 -9.89 -25.03
N LEU A 104 -4.39 -10.47 -23.82
CA LEU A 104 -4.65 -11.90 -23.61
C LEU A 104 -6.09 -12.26 -23.98
N ALA A 105 -7.07 -11.50 -23.49
CA ALA A 105 -8.47 -11.72 -23.81
C ALA A 105 -8.74 -11.62 -25.33
N LEU A 106 -8.15 -10.65 -26.01
CA LEU A 106 -8.23 -10.56 -27.47
C LEU A 106 -7.63 -11.78 -28.17
N LYS A 107 -6.45 -12.23 -27.75
CA LYS A 107 -5.81 -13.43 -28.34
C LYS A 107 -6.68 -14.68 -28.17
N ASP A 108 -7.31 -14.84 -27.01
CA ASP A 108 -8.21 -15.97 -26.75
C ASP A 108 -9.49 -15.91 -27.60
N ILE A 109 -10.06 -14.71 -27.78
CA ILE A 109 -11.19 -14.47 -28.69
C ILE A 109 -10.82 -14.86 -30.14
N LEU A 110 -9.66 -14.39 -30.63
CA LEU A 110 -9.21 -14.65 -32.00
C LEU A 110 -8.90 -16.14 -32.21
N ALA A 111 -8.28 -16.79 -31.24
CA ALA A 111 -7.99 -18.23 -31.27
C ALA A 111 -9.26 -19.09 -31.27
N GLY A 112 -10.35 -18.61 -30.65
CA GLY A 112 -11.67 -19.25 -30.70
C GLY A 112 -12.28 -19.30 -32.10
N GLY A 113 -11.84 -18.44 -33.04
CA GLY A 113 -12.34 -18.40 -34.41
C GLY A 113 -13.72 -17.76 -34.56
N TYR A 114 -14.19 -17.02 -33.56
CA TYR A 114 -15.54 -16.42 -33.48
C TYR A 114 -15.57 -14.91 -33.68
N TYR A 115 -14.70 -14.40 -34.56
CA TYR A 115 -14.74 -13.00 -35.00
C TYR A 115 -15.86 -12.77 -36.02
N ASP A 116 -17.12 -12.76 -35.55
CA ASP A 116 -18.31 -12.49 -36.37
C ASP A 116 -19.41 -11.72 -35.57
N TYR A 117 -19.08 -11.26 -34.35
CA TYR A 117 -20.01 -10.66 -33.39
C TYR A 117 -19.31 -9.55 -32.57
N PRO A 118 -20.04 -8.55 -32.02
CA PRO A 118 -19.44 -7.51 -31.19
C PRO A 118 -18.85 -8.12 -29.91
N THR A 119 -17.56 -8.40 -29.95
CA THR A 119 -16.86 -9.39 -29.10
C THR A 119 -16.41 -8.83 -27.74
N LEU A 120 -16.60 -7.52 -27.53
CA LEU A 120 -16.26 -6.78 -26.31
C LEU A 120 -17.51 -6.15 -25.68
N GLN A 121 -18.66 -6.84 -25.72
CA GLN A 121 -19.92 -6.38 -25.12
C GLN A 121 -20.48 -7.39 -24.12
N VAL A 122 -21.17 -6.88 -23.10
CA VAL A 122 -21.60 -7.64 -21.92
C VAL A 122 -22.46 -8.86 -22.25
N LEU A 123 -23.32 -8.81 -23.29
CA LEU A 123 -24.24 -9.91 -23.64
C LEU A 123 -24.74 -9.84 -25.09
N ASN A 124 -24.81 -11.00 -25.76
CA ASN A 124 -25.68 -11.21 -26.92
C ASN A 124 -26.55 -12.48 -26.73
N TYR A 125 -27.79 -12.45 -27.21
CA TYR A 125 -28.78 -13.54 -27.08
C TYR A 125 -28.37 -14.84 -27.81
N LEU A 126 -27.31 -14.79 -28.62
CA LEU A 126 -26.81 -15.91 -29.43
C LEU A 126 -25.58 -16.62 -28.87
N ASP A 127 -25.11 -16.22 -27.68
CA ASP A 127 -23.88 -16.78 -27.10
C ASP A 127 -24.08 -18.21 -26.58
N THR A 128 -23.09 -19.07 -26.84
CA THR A 128 -22.95 -20.33 -26.07
C THR A 128 -22.33 -19.99 -24.70
N TYR A 129 -22.38 -20.91 -23.74
CA TYR A 129 -21.74 -20.69 -22.44
C TYR A 129 -20.24 -20.36 -22.55
N GLU A 130 -19.51 -21.04 -23.44
CA GLU A 130 -18.07 -20.80 -23.66
C GLU A 130 -17.83 -19.45 -24.37
N HIS A 131 -18.71 -19.03 -25.29
CA HIS A 131 -18.59 -17.71 -25.92
C HIS A 131 -18.91 -16.57 -24.97
N MET A 132 -19.87 -16.80 -24.07
CA MET A 132 -20.25 -15.81 -23.05
C MET A 132 -19.08 -15.55 -22.09
N ASP A 133 -18.33 -16.59 -21.73
CA ASP A 133 -17.13 -16.47 -20.87
C ASP A 133 -16.09 -15.52 -21.53
N GLN A 134 -15.75 -15.78 -22.79
CA GLN A 134 -14.79 -14.97 -23.55
C GLN A 134 -15.26 -13.52 -23.76
N HIS A 135 -16.56 -13.29 -24.00
CA HIS A 135 -17.12 -11.94 -24.12
C HIS A 135 -17.07 -11.16 -22.81
N VAL A 136 -17.41 -11.82 -21.70
CA VAL A 136 -17.35 -11.21 -20.36
C VAL A 136 -15.90 -10.87 -20.02
N GLU A 137 -14.97 -11.80 -20.21
CA GLU A 137 -13.54 -11.56 -19.96
C GLU A 137 -12.99 -10.42 -20.84
N GLY A 138 -13.33 -10.39 -22.13
CA GLY A 138 -12.93 -9.32 -23.04
C GLY A 138 -13.52 -7.96 -22.66
N TYR A 139 -14.79 -7.92 -22.29
CA TYR A 139 -15.47 -6.70 -21.82
C TYR A 139 -14.84 -6.19 -20.52
N GLU A 140 -14.66 -7.06 -19.52
CA GLU A 140 -14.05 -6.68 -18.25
C GLU A 140 -12.62 -6.18 -18.45
N ALA A 141 -11.82 -6.86 -19.28
CA ALA A 141 -10.46 -6.42 -19.59
C ALA A 141 -10.41 -5.06 -20.30
N LEU A 142 -11.35 -4.78 -21.21
CA LEU A 142 -11.48 -3.47 -21.85
C LEU A 142 -11.84 -2.37 -20.83
N GLU A 143 -12.84 -2.61 -19.99
CA GLU A 143 -13.27 -1.64 -18.98
C GLU A 143 -12.17 -1.35 -17.95
N ASN A 144 -11.35 -2.35 -17.62
CA ASN A 144 -10.17 -2.19 -16.79
C ASN A 144 -9.16 -1.22 -17.41
N VAL A 145 -8.83 -1.38 -18.70
CA VAL A 145 -7.94 -0.45 -19.39
C VAL A 145 -8.55 0.96 -19.44
N ARG A 146 -9.85 1.07 -19.71
CA ARG A 146 -10.55 2.36 -19.71
C ARG A 146 -10.53 3.05 -18.35
N SER A 147 -10.63 2.29 -17.27
CA SER A 147 -10.50 2.82 -15.91
C SER A 147 -9.13 3.43 -15.68
N GLU A 148 -8.04 2.74 -16.04
CA GLU A 148 -6.68 3.28 -15.93
C GLU A 148 -6.48 4.51 -16.84
N CYS A 149 -6.94 4.43 -18.08
CA CYS A 149 -6.89 5.52 -19.06
C CYS A 149 -7.69 6.75 -18.64
N HIS A 150 -8.72 6.60 -17.79
CA HIS A 150 -9.49 7.72 -17.27
C HIS A 150 -8.64 8.68 -16.43
N TYR A 151 -7.58 8.17 -15.78
CA TYR A 151 -6.71 8.95 -14.91
C TYR A 151 -5.47 9.49 -15.63
N VAL A 152 -5.10 8.94 -16.79
CA VAL A 152 -3.96 9.38 -17.59
C VAL A 152 -4.11 10.85 -17.99
N GLY A 153 -3.13 11.68 -17.61
CA GLY A 153 -3.08 13.11 -17.98
C GLY A 153 -4.20 13.96 -17.38
N LYS A 154 -4.96 13.45 -16.40
CA LYS A 154 -6.09 14.16 -15.80
C LYS A 154 -5.62 15.24 -14.82
N GLU A 155 -6.08 16.47 -15.02
CA GLU A 155 -5.91 17.55 -14.05
C GLU A 155 -7.08 17.54 -13.05
N TRP A 156 -6.78 17.35 -11.77
CA TRP A 156 -7.79 17.30 -10.71
C TRP A 156 -8.25 18.70 -10.31
N ILE A 157 -9.57 18.89 -10.18
CA ILE A 157 -10.17 20.11 -9.64
C ILE A 157 -10.79 19.79 -8.27
N GLY A 158 -10.17 20.25 -7.20
CA GLY A 158 -10.59 19.97 -5.82
C GLY A 158 -9.66 18.96 -5.15
N ASP A 159 -10.24 18.00 -4.43
CA ASP A 159 -9.50 16.89 -3.84
C ASP A 159 -9.09 15.88 -4.93
N ALA A 160 -7.93 15.24 -4.73
CA ALA A 160 -7.37 14.19 -5.58
C ALA A 160 -6.97 12.98 -4.71
N PRO A 161 -6.83 11.79 -5.30
CA PRO A 161 -6.19 10.66 -4.61
C PRO A 161 -4.84 11.10 -4.04
N ALA A 162 -4.53 10.67 -2.82
CA ALA A 162 -3.20 10.87 -2.25
C ALA A 162 -2.14 10.08 -3.05
N ILE A 163 -2.54 8.96 -3.67
CA ILE A 163 -1.72 8.15 -4.56
C ILE A 163 -2.31 8.19 -5.97
N GLU A 164 -1.76 9.06 -6.81
CA GLU A 164 -2.22 9.21 -8.20
C GLU A 164 -1.68 8.14 -9.17
N VAL A 165 -0.59 7.46 -8.80
CA VAL A 165 0.10 6.49 -9.65
C VAL A 165 0.41 5.26 -8.83
N HIS A 166 -0.12 4.13 -9.26
CA HIS A 166 0.15 2.82 -8.67
C HIS A 166 1.20 2.05 -9.46
N PHE A 167 2.04 1.28 -8.76
CA PHE A 167 3.10 0.51 -9.39
C PHE A 167 2.64 -0.91 -9.74
N SER A 168 2.86 -1.33 -10.97
CA SER A 168 2.61 -2.71 -11.40
C SER A 168 3.75 -3.63 -10.96
N GLN A 169 3.41 -4.84 -10.52
CA GLN A 169 4.41 -5.86 -10.17
C GLN A 169 5.16 -6.35 -11.42
N SER A 170 4.49 -6.51 -12.56
CA SER A 170 5.12 -6.94 -13.82
C SER A 170 6.17 -5.93 -14.27
N SER A 171 5.88 -4.63 -14.14
CA SER A 171 6.81 -3.54 -14.47
C SER A 171 8.04 -3.54 -13.57
N ILE A 172 7.88 -3.87 -12.28
CA ILE A 172 9.01 -4.04 -11.35
C ILE A 172 9.89 -5.22 -11.77
N GLU A 173 9.29 -6.36 -12.09
CA GLU A 173 10.01 -7.58 -12.51
C GLU A 173 10.73 -7.41 -13.85
N ALA A 174 10.15 -6.62 -14.76
CA ALA A 174 10.76 -6.21 -16.02
C ALA A 174 11.91 -5.19 -15.84
N GLY A 175 12.16 -4.71 -14.60
CA GLY A 175 13.22 -3.75 -14.30
C GLY A 175 12.92 -2.33 -14.79
N LYS A 176 11.64 -1.98 -14.96
CA LYS A 176 11.22 -0.62 -15.37
C LYS A 176 11.35 0.42 -14.24
N TYR A 177 11.55 -0.03 -13.00
CA TYR A 177 11.79 0.81 -11.83
C TYR A 177 13.13 0.48 -11.18
N THR A 178 13.83 1.53 -10.76
CA THR A 178 15.02 1.41 -9.91
C THR A 178 14.65 1.14 -8.46
N LEU A 179 15.60 0.64 -7.66
CA LEU A 179 15.39 0.45 -6.22
C LEU A 179 15.07 1.77 -5.50
N ASP A 180 15.70 2.86 -5.89
CA ASP A 180 15.46 4.18 -5.29
C ASP A 180 14.03 4.67 -5.57
N GLU A 181 13.52 4.47 -6.79
CA GLU A 181 12.11 4.77 -7.13
C GLU A 181 11.14 3.92 -6.31
N LEU A 182 11.46 2.65 -6.04
CA LEU A 182 10.62 1.79 -5.19
C LEU A 182 10.60 2.26 -3.74
N ILE A 183 11.74 2.67 -3.20
CA ILE A 183 11.84 3.19 -1.83
C ILE A 183 11.08 4.51 -1.73
N GLU A 184 11.24 5.42 -2.70
CA GLU A 184 10.53 6.71 -2.73
C GLU A 184 9.02 6.52 -2.83
N HIS A 185 8.55 5.63 -3.70
CA HIS A 185 7.12 5.32 -3.81
C HIS A 185 6.58 4.65 -2.55
N GLY A 186 7.36 3.76 -1.93
CA GLY A 186 7.03 3.16 -0.64
C GLY A 186 6.93 4.18 0.49
N GLU A 187 7.83 5.17 0.55
CA GLU A 187 7.77 6.27 1.51
C GLU A 187 6.53 7.15 1.25
N LYS A 188 6.21 7.40 -0.02
CA LYS A 188 4.99 8.12 -0.41
C LYS A 188 3.74 7.39 0.09
N LEU A 189 3.61 6.08 -0.17
CA LEU A 189 2.52 5.25 0.35
C LEU A 189 2.44 5.30 1.89
N PHE A 190 3.59 5.24 2.55
CA PHE A 190 3.67 5.25 4.01
C PHE A 190 3.21 6.57 4.65
N THR A 191 3.48 7.69 3.98
CA THR A 191 3.24 9.04 4.49
C THR A 191 1.98 9.70 3.91
N ALA A 192 1.41 9.14 2.85
CA ALA A 192 0.18 9.58 2.24
C ALA A 192 -0.97 9.54 3.25
N SER A 193 -1.71 10.63 3.34
CA SER A 193 -2.98 10.67 4.05
C SER A 193 -4.06 10.22 3.07
N PHE A 194 -4.30 8.91 3.01
CA PHE A 194 -5.33 8.30 2.19
C PHE A 194 -6.70 8.95 2.45
N ASN A 195 -7.45 9.13 1.38
CA ASN A 195 -8.79 9.69 1.40
C ASN A 195 -9.76 8.79 0.60
N SER A 196 -11.03 9.18 0.52
CA SER A 196 -12.06 8.36 -0.15
C SER A 196 -11.81 8.17 -1.65
N LEU A 197 -10.99 9.00 -2.29
CA LEU A 197 -10.59 8.81 -3.69
C LEU A 197 -9.47 7.76 -3.84
N ASP A 198 -8.79 7.41 -2.75
CA ASP A 198 -7.85 6.29 -2.68
C ASP A 198 -8.53 4.98 -2.25
N GLY A 199 -9.82 5.00 -1.92
CA GLY A 199 -10.56 3.85 -1.35
C GLY A 199 -10.59 3.80 0.20
N ALA A 200 -10.13 4.86 0.88
CA ALA A 200 -10.03 4.81 2.34
C ALA A 200 -11.41 4.81 3.02
N GLY A 201 -11.68 3.78 3.83
CA GLY A 201 -12.80 3.81 4.79
C GLY A 201 -13.53 2.49 4.98
N ARG A 202 -13.38 1.54 4.05
CA ARG A 202 -14.00 0.21 4.07
C ARG A 202 -15.48 0.18 4.46
N PRO A 203 -16.36 0.91 3.75
CA PRO A 203 -17.70 1.24 4.24
C PRO A 203 -18.57 0.04 4.58
N THR A 204 -18.41 -1.12 3.93
CA THR A 204 -19.18 -2.35 4.23
C THR A 204 -18.35 -3.48 4.83
N ARG A 205 -17.13 -3.21 5.33
CA ARG A 205 -16.21 -4.26 5.82
C ARG A 205 -15.62 -3.93 7.19
N THR A 206 -15.43 -4.97 8.01
CA THR A 206 -14.64 -4.90 9.24
C THR A 206 -13.14 -4.98 8.94
N GLY A 207 -12.29 -4.68 9.91
CA GLY A 207 -10.83 -4.76 9.70
C GLY A 207 -10.27 -6.17 9.67
N ASP A 208 -11.09 -7.17 9.98
CA ASP A 208 -10.82 -8.59 9.71
C ASP A 208 -11.61 -9.13 8.51
N ALA A 209 -11.99 -8.25 7.59
CA ALA A 209 -12.51 -8.59 6.27
C ALA A 209 -13.88 -9.31 6.28
N ARG A 210 -14.70 -9.15 7.33
CA ARG A 210 -16.11 -9.56 7.32
C ARG A 210 -17.00 -8.43 6.79
N PHE A 211 -18.14 -8.79 6.21
CA PHE A 211 -19.15 -7.81 5.82
C PHE A 211 -19.86 -7.23 7.05
N ARG A 212 -20.26 -5.97 6.95
CA ARG A 212 -21.05 -5.21 7.94
C ARG A 212 -21.98 -4.24 7.23
N ASP A 213 -22.88 -3.62 7.97
CA ASP A 213 -23.70 -2.53 7.46
C ASP A 213 -22.85 -1.34 7.00
N ARG A 214 -23.30 -0.69 5.91
CA ARG A 214 -22.61 0.44 5.28
C ARG A 214 -22.46 1.60 6.26
N ARG A 215 -21.22 2.11 6.41
CA ARG A 215 -20.91 3.34 7.17
C ARG A 215 -20.00 4.25 6.35
N GLU A 216 -20.36 5.53 6.28
CA GLU A 216 -19.69 6.53 5.44
C GLU A 216 -19.43 7.83 6.22
N GLY A 217 -18.55 8.67 5.71
CA GLY A 217 -18.24 9.98 6.28
C GLY A 217 -17.60 9.86 7.66
N PHE A 218 -18.22 10.47 8.68
CA PHE A 218 -17.68 10.44 10.05
C PHE A 218 -17.70 9.03 10.67
N GLU A 219 -18.58 8.15 10.19
CA GLU A 219 -18.69 6.77 10.67
C GLU A 219 -17.74 5.80 9.94
N SER A 220 -17.00 6.28 8.94
CA SER A 220 -15.88 5.54 8.34
C SER A 220 -14.65 5.51 9.24
N PHE A 221 -14.63 6.30 10.33
CA PHE A 221 -13.53 6.31 11.29
C PHE A 221 -14.00 5.82 12.66
N ASN A 222 -13.24 4.90 13.23
CA ASN A 222 -13.43 4.46 14.60
C ASN A 222 -12.07 4.15 15.23
N ARG A 223 -11.75 4.83 16.33
CA ARG A 223 -10.44 4.69 16.97
C ARG A 223 -10.16 3.29 17.52
N ILE A 224 -11.21 2.51 17.81
CA ILE A 224 -11.14 1.20 18.47
C ILE A 224 -11.29 0.07 17.44
N SER A 225 -12.31 0.12 16.59
CA SER A 225 -12.54 -0.91 15.57
C SER A 225 -11.88 -0.61 14.22
N GLY A 226 -11.32 0.58 14.04
CA GLY A 226 -10.77 1.07 12.78
C GLY A 226 -11.86 1.43 11.74
N PRO A 227 -11.50 2.05 10.61
CA PRO A 227 -10.24 2.75 10.33
C PRO A 227 -9.89 3.80 11.40
N ASP A 228 -8.62 3.86 11.83
CA ASP A 228 -8.17 4.67 12.97
C ASP A 228 -7.08 5.70 12.60
N SER A 229 -6.56 5.66 11.37
CA SER A 229 -5.64 6.66 10.83
C SER A 229 -5.75 6.76 9.31
N ASN A 230 -5.45 7.94 8.74
CA ASN A 230 -5.35 8.12 7.28
C ASN A 230 -3.96 7.80 6.71
N ALA A 231 -2.94 7.66 7.56
CA ALA A 231 -1.57 7.42 7.13
C ALA A 231 -0.86 6.47 8.10
N CYS A 232 0.08 5.66 7.62
CA CYS A 232 0.93 4.85 8.51
C CYS A 232 1.75 5.78 9.42
N SER A 233 2.26 6.89 8.87
CA SER A 233 2.95 7.95 9.61
C SER A 233 2.06 8.74 10.58
N GLY A 234 0.75 8.47 10.66
CA GLY A 234 -0.09 9.01 11.74
C GLY A 234 0.29 8.41 13.10
N CYS A 235 0.69 7.13 13.12
CA CYS A 235 1.06 6.41 14.33
C CYS A 235 2.55 6.02 14.37
N HIS A 236 3.15 5.74 13.21
CA HIS A 236 4.54 5.30 13.10
C HIS A 236 5.49 6.45 12.75
N ASN A 237 5.74 7.37 13.68
CA ASN A 237 6.32 8.68 13.35
C ASN A 237 7.37 9.24 14.30
N ILE A 238 7.70 8.57 15.41
CA ILE A 238 8.70 9.06 16.36
C ILE A 238 9.96 8.17 16.32
N PRO A 239 11.15 8.73 16.02
CA PRO A 239 11.46 10.14 15.79
C PRO A 239 11.23 10.64 14.35
N ALA A 240 10.88 9.74 13.43
CA ALA A 240 10.63 10.00 12.02
C ALA A 240 9.65 8.93 11.49
N PRO A 241 9.13 9.05 10.25
CA PRO A 241 8.34 7.99 9.61
C PRO A 241 9.00 6.61 9.72
N GLY A 242 8.22 5.60 10.11
CA GLY A 242 8.71 4.26 10.46
C GLY A 242 9.02 4.08 11.95
N GLY A 243 8.93 5.16 12.73
CA GLY A 243 9.09 5.16 14.18
C GLY A 243 7.94 4.49 14.94
N GLY A 244 8.07 4.45 16.26
CA GLY A 244 6.95 4.11 17.14
C GLY A 244 6.02 5.30 17.36
N GLY A 245 4.91 5.06 18.06
CA GLY A 245 4.00 6.11 18.51
C GLY A 245 4.17 6.42 20.00
N ASP A 246 3.61 7.55 20.44
CA ASP A 246 3.29 7.79 21.86
C ASP A 246 1.88 7.25 22.17
N ASN A 247 1.43 7.36 23.42
CA ASN A 247 0.18 6.80 23.93
C ASN A 247 -1.06 7.13 23.05
N VAL A 248 -1.14 8.35 22.52
CA VAL A 248 -2.26 8.77 21.62
C VAL A 248 -2.33 7.94 20.33
N ALA A 249 -1.20 7.37 19.92
CA ALA A 249 -1.04 6.54 18.72
C ALA A 249 -1.09 5.04 19.04
N ASN A 250 -1.52 4.61 20.23
CA ASN A 250 -1.71 3.18 20.53
C ASN A 250 -2.68 2.51 19.54
N VAL A 251 -2.69 1.19 19.41
CA VAL A 251 -3.62 0.45 18.55
C VAL A 251 -4.43 -0.53 19.37
N PHE A 252 -5.69 -0.75 19.00
CA PHE A 252 -6.57 -1.74 19.62
C PHE A 252 -6.60 -3.02 18.79
N VAL A 253 -5.61 -3.90 18.97
CA VAL A 253 -5.32 -5.03 18.04
C VAL A 253 -6.36 -6.15 17.96
N LEU A 254 -7.48 -6.05 18.70
CA LEU A 254 -8.60 -6.98 18.58
C LEU A 254 -9.92 -6.26 18.24
N GLY A 255 -9.95 -4.91 18.29
CA GLY A 255 -11.18 -4.14 18.09
C GLY A 255 -11.74 -4.27 16.68
N GLN A 256 -10.89 -4.55 15.69
CA GLN A 256 -11.26 -4.70 14.28
C GLN A 256 -12.26 -5.81 13.96
N ARG A 257 -12.51 -6.70 14.92
CA ARG A 257 -13.52 -7.76 14.81
C ARG A 257 -14.95 -7.23 14.96
N PHE A 258 -15.10 -6.09 15.62
CA PHE A 258 -16.41 -5.46 15.79
C PHE A 258 -16.77 -4.65 14.56
N GLU A 259 -18.08 -4.58 14.27
CA GLU A 259 -18.59 -3.80 13.15
C GLU A 259 -18.38 -2.30 13.37
N PHE A 260 -18.63 -1.82 14.60
CA PHE A 260 -18.36 -0.46 15.06
C PHE A 260 -18.45 -0.43 16.59
N VAL A 261 -17.53 0.24 17.27
CA VAL A 261 -17.54 0.36 18.75
C VAL A 261 -17.92 1.78 19.15
N ASP A 262 -19.05 1.96 19.84
CA ASP A 262 -19.53 3.27 20.31
C ASP A 262 -19.88 3.31 21.82
N PHE A 263 -19.96 2.16 22.50
CA PHE A 263 -20.36 2.01 23.90
C PHE A 263 -21.74 2.58 24.26
N GLU A 264 -22.57 2.98 23.28
CA GLU A 264 -23.83 3.68 23.53
C GLU A 264 -24.91 2.76 24.11
N ASP A 265 -24.89 1.48 23.75
CA ASP A 265 -25.79 0.44 24.29
C ASP A 265 -25.57 0.14 25.79
N GLN A 266 -24.57 0.76 26.42
CA GLN A 266 -24.34 0.69 27.88
C GLN A 266 -24.83 1.93 28.64
N MET A 267 -25.38 2.92 27.94
CA MET A 267 -25.83 4.19 28.51
C MET A 267 -27.35 4.38 28.50
N GLU A 268 -28.16 3.32 28.35
CA GLU A 268 -29.60 3.38 28.67
C GLU A 268 -29.81 3.46 30.21
N PHE A 269 -29.27 4.53 30.81
CA PHE A 269 -29.48 4.89 32.20
C PHE A 269 -30.79 5.69 32.27
N ASP A 270 -31.90 5.02 32.61
CA ASP A 270 -33.17 5.66 32.94
C ASP A 270 -32.98 6.58 34.15
N PHE A 271 -32.78 7.88 33.90
CA PHE A 271 -32.69 8.91 34.94
C PHE A 271 -33.97 9.08 35.78
N ARG A 272 -35.03 8.28 35.57
CA ARG A 272 -36.31 8.44 36.27
C ARG A 272 -36.57 7.45 37.39
N ASN A 273 -35.82 6.36 37.54
CA ASN A 273 -36.15 5.37 38.57
C ASN A 273 -34.96 5.00 39.47
N ASP A 274 -35.08 5.55 40.67
CA ASP A 274 -34.81 4.94 41.95
C ASP A 274 -33.39 4.89 42.52
N LEU A 275 -33.27 5.50 43.69
CA LEU A 275 -32.08 5.54 44.52
C LEU A 275 -31.85 4.19 45.22
N GLU A 276 -32.82 3.27 45.16
CA GLU A 276 -32.78 1.92 45.73
C GLU A 276 -32.08 0.88 44.83
N ASP A 277 -31.97 1.10 43.51
CA ASP A 277 -31.26 0.18 42.59
C ASP A 277 -29.72 0.36 42.61
N ARG A 278 -29.22 1.37 43.32
CA ARG A 278 -27.77 1.65 43.45
C ARG A 278 -27.02 0.66 44.32
N LEU A 279 -27.70 -0.27 44.99
CA LEU A 279 -27.09 -1.27 45.88
C LEU A 279 -27.13 -2.70 45.32
N GLN A 280 -27.57 -2.88 44.07
CA GLN A 280 -27.74 -4.21 43.48
C GLN A 280 -27.18 -4.35 42.06
N TYR A 281 -26.15 -3.58 41.72
CA TYR A 281 -25.39 -3.71 40.46
C TYR A 281 -23.88 -3.81 40.76
N GLU A 282 -23.50 -4.88 41.47
CA GLU A 282 -22.11 -5.39 41.54
C GLU A 282 -22.02 -6.74 40.80
N GLN A 283 -22.70 -6.84 39.67
CA GLN A 283 -22.45 -7.89 38.70
C GLN A 283 -22.15 -7.17 37.39
N GLU A 284 -20.87 -6.87 37.19
CA GLU A 284 -20.36 -6.56 35.86
C GLU A 284 -20.88 -7.66 34.95
N ASP A 285 -21.80 -7.34 34.04
CA ASP A 285 -22.20 -8.27 32.99
C ASP A 285 -20.90 -8.66 32.28
N GLU A 286 -20.55 -9.94 32.32
CA GLU A 286 -19.34 -10.51 31.71
C GLU A 286 -19.30 -10.22 30.19
N ASP A 287 -20.46 -9.85 29.61
CA ASP A 287 -20.67 -9.48 28.22
C ASP A 287 -20.57 -7.97 27.93
N SER A 288 -20.35 -7.12 28.94
CA SER A 288 -20.22 -5.68 28.74
C SER A 288 -18.86 -5.30 28.13
N LEU A 289 -18.86 -4.75 26.91
CA LEU A 289 -17.68 -4.19 26.26
C LEU A 289 -17.23 -2.90 26.96
N THR A 290 -15.99 -2.84 27.41
CA THR A 290 -15.34 -1.68 28.04
C THR A 290 -14.04 -1.37 27.30
N LEU A 291 -13.46 -0.19 27.51
CA LEU A 291 -12.15 0.13 26.92
C LEU A 291 -11.07 -0.90 27.30
N GLN A 292 -11.18 -1.51 28.48
CA GLN A 292 -10.24 -2.50 29.01
C GLN A 292 -10.34 -3.87 28.33
N ASN A 293 -11.52 -4.26 27.81
CA ASN A 293 -11.75 -5.61 27.27
C ASN A 293 -12.13 -5.64 25.77
N VAL A 294 -12.55 -4.50 25.19
CA VAL A 294 -13.00 -4.42 23.78
C VAL A 294 -11.83 -4.67 22.84
N GLY A 295 -10.69 -4.07 23.16
CA GLY A 295 -9.47 -4.17 22.41
C GLY A 295 -8.32 -4.47 23.34
N ASN A 296 -7.23 -4.94 22.75
CA ASN A 296 -5.98 -5.09 23.47
C ASN A 296 -5.10 -3.88 23.14
N GLU A 297 -5.30 -2.77 23.86
CA GLU A 297 -4.60 -1.52 23.60
C GLU A 297 -3.08 -1.73 23.73
N ARG A 298 -2.33 -1.35 22.69
CA ARG A 298 -0.88 -1.55 22.62
C ARG A 298 -0.20 -0.36 21.99
N ASN A 299 1.01 -0.07 22.45
CA ASN A 299 1.80 0.97 21.80
C ASN A 299 2.16 0.58 20.36
N THR A 300 2.14 1.57 19.47
CA THR A 300 2.59 1.44 18.09
C THR A 300 4.09 1.16 18.05
N VAL A 301 4.45 0.07 17.38
CA VAL A 301 5.82 -0.47 17.33
C VAL A 301 6.62 0.25 16.25
N GLY A 302 7.89 0.56 16.55
CA GLY A 302 8.82 1.07 15.53
C GLY A 302 9.28 -0.01 14.56
N MET A 303 9.43 0.36 13.29
CA MET A 303 9.78 -0.55 12.19
C MET A 303 11.24 -0.40 11.72
N PHE A 304 12.02 0.48 12.35
CA PHE A 304 13.46 0.61 12.11
C PHE A 304 14.18 -0.72 12.28
N GLY A 305 14.86 -1.19 11.22
CA GLY A 305 15.55 -2.48 11.21
C GLY A 305 14.65 -3.70 11.04
N ALA A 306 13.34 -3.54 10.77
CA ALA A 306 12.42 -4.67 10.60
C ALA A 306 12.83 -5.60 9.44
N GLY A 307 13.51 -5.08 8.41
CA GLY A 307 14.07 -5.91 7.34
C GLY A 307 15.09 -6.95 7.84
N PHE A 308 15.93 -6.61 8.82
CA PHE A 308 16.87 -7.58 9.43
C PHE A 308 16.14 -8.61 10.28
N VAL A 309 15.07 -8.19 10.96
CA VAL A 309 14.22 -9.09 11.76
C VAL A 309 13.54 -10.13 10.85
N GLU A 310 12.97 -9.70 9.72
CA GLU A 310 12.40 -10.63 8.74
C GLU A 310 13.46 -11.55 8.15
N LEU A 311 14.64 -11.02 7.79
CA LEU A 311 15.72 -11.82 7.22
C LEU A 311 16.18 -12.91 8.20
N LEU A 312 16.35 -12.58 9.48
CA LEU A 312 16.68 -13.54 10.52
C LEU A 312 15.61 -14.62 10.67
N ALA A 313 14.33 -14.24 10.70
CA ALA A 313 13.23 -15.19 10.75
C ALA A 313 13.25 -16.16 9.55
N ARG A 314 13.49 -15.64 8.34
CA ARG A 314 13.59 -16.46 7.11
C ARG A 314 14.79 -17.41 7.15
N GLU A 315 15.92 -16.99 7.69
CA GLU A 315 17.08 -17.86 7.89
C GLU A 315 16.78 -18.97 8.90
N MET A 316 16.20 -18.62 10.05
CA MET A 316 15.81 -19.59 11.08
C MET A 316 14.80 -20.60 10.55
N THR A 317 13.76 -20.16 9.85
CA THR A 317 12.78 -21.06 9.21
C THR A 317 13.46 -22.01 8.23
N ARG A 318 14.40 -21.54 7.41
CA ARG A 318 15.14 -22.41 6.48
C ARG A 318 15.96 -23.46 7.24
N GLU A 319 16.60 -23.08 8.35
CA GLU A 319 17.36 -24.00 9.20
C GLU A 319 16.45 -25.08 9.82
N LEU A 320 15.26 -24.71 10.30
CA LEU A 320 14.30 -25.65 10.89
C LEU A 320 13.73 -26.62 9.84
N LEU A 321 13.30 -26.10 8.68
CA LEU A 321 12.78 -26.93 7.59
C LEU A 321 13.84 -27.88 7.02
N ALA A 322 15.10 -27.46 6.96
CA ALA A 322 16.20 -28.36 6.56
C ALA A 322 16.41 -29.50 7.56
N GLN A 323 16.23 -29.26 8.86
CA GLN A 323 16.29 -30.31 9.89
C GLN A 323 15.10 -31.27 9.80
N GLU A 324 13.91 -30.76 9.49
CA GLU A 324 12.74 -31.58 9.19
C GLU A 324 12.99 -32.52 8.01
N GLU A 325 13.43 -31.98 6.88
CA GLU A 325 13.73 -32.75 5.67
C GLU A 325 14.77 -33.84 5.95
N ALA A 326 15.85 -33.51 6.67
CA ALA A 326 16.87 -34.47 7.09
C ALA A 326 16.30 -35.57 8.00
N THR A 327 15.41 -35.22 8.93
CA THR A 327 14.76 -36.20 9.83
C THR A 327 13.84 -37.14 9.07
N ILE A 328 13.08 -36.62 8.11
CA ILE A 328 12.25 -37.43 7.20
C ILE A 328 13.12 -38.38 6.38
N ALA A 329 14.24 -37.91 5.83
CA ALA A 329 15.16 -38.74 5.05
C ALA A 329 15.74 -39.89 5.90
N ASP A 330 16.13 -39.62 7.15
CA ASP A 330 16.65 -40.62 8.07
C ASP A 330 15.58 -41.63 8.51
N ALA A 331 14.34 -41.19 8.72
CA ALA A 331 13.22 -42.08 9.01
C ALA A 331 12.91 -43.02 7.83
N LYS A 332 12.89 -42.49 6.61
CA LYS A 332 12.74 -43.28 5.38
C LYS A 332 13.86 -44.30 5.21
N LYS A 333 15.11 -43.91 5.49
CA LYS A 333 16.28 -44.78 5.36
C LYS A 333 16.33 -45.88 6.43
N SER A 334 15.97 -45.56 7.65
CA SER A 334 15.99 -46.51 8.78
C SER A 334 14.79 -47.44 8.79
N GLY A 335 13.66 -47.03 8.22
CA GLY A 335 12.39 -47.77 8.29
C GLY A 335 11.69 -47.66 9.64
N TRP A 336 12.16 -46.79 10.54
CA TRP A 336 11.60 -46.54 11.87
C TRP A 336 11.38 -45.04 12.11
N PRO A 337 10.49 -44.65 13.05
CA PRO A 337 10.37 -43.26 13.45
C PRO A 337 11.69 -42.71 14.01
N VAL A 338 12.04 -41.49 13.63
CA VAL A 338 13.25 -40.78 14.07
C VAL A 338 12.84 -39.49 14.77
N ARG A 339 13.22 -39.36 16.03
CA ARG A 339 13.09 -38.11 16.79
C ARG A 339 14.37 -37.30 16.67
N ARG A 340 14.25 -35.99 16.43
CA ARG A 340 15.36 -35.04 16.35
C ARG A 340 15.03 -33.77 17.12
N GLU A 341 15.95 -33.33 17.97
CA GLU A 341 15.93 -32.00 18.56
C GLU A 341 16.28 -30.96 17.50
N ILE A 342 15.50 -29.88 17.44
CA ILE A 342 15.62 -28.85 16.41
C ILE A 342 16.00 -27.52 17.03
N SER A 343 16.94 -26.84 16.39
CA SER A 343 17.40 -25.52 16.84
C SER A 343 17.76 -24.65 15.64
N ALA A 344 17.64 -23.34 15.77
CA ALA A 344 18.06 -22.39 14.74
C ALA A 344 18.76 -21.21 15.39
N LYS A 345 19.89 -20.77 14.82
CA LYS A 345 20.71 -19.68 15.37
C LYS A 345 21.06 -19.83 16.88
N GLY A 346 21.19 -21.07 17.35
CA GLY A 346 21.48 -21.37 18.76
C GLY A 346 20.26 -21.33 19.70
N ILE A 347 19.06 -21.08 19.18
CA ILE A 347 17.79 -21.14 19.91
C ILE A 347 17.17 -22.52 19.73
N ASP A 348 16.78 -23.14 20.84
CA ASP A 348 16.10 -24.44 20.87
C ASP A 348 14.60 -24.28 20.56
N PHE A 349 14.06 -25.16 19.73
CA PHE A 349 12.64 -25.21 19.35
C PHE A 349 12.00 -26.56 19.71
N GLY A 350 12.58 -27.27 20.68
CA GLY A 350 12.13 -28.60 21.08
C GLY A 350 12.50 -29.68 20.07
N ALA A 351 11.55 -30.56 19.73
CA ALA A 351 11.81 -31.72 18.89
C ALA A 351 10.69 -32.06 17.91
N ILE A 352 11.08 -32.74 16.84
CA ILE A 352 10.18 -33.34 15.86
C ILE A 352 10.40 -34.84 15.78
N THR A 353 9.35 -35.59 15.45
CA THR A 353 9.45 -37.03 15.19
C THR A 353 8.92 -37.35 13.79
N ALA A 354 9.82 -37.68 12.86
CA ALA A 354 9.44 -38.06 11.50
C ALA A 354 9.26 -39.59 11.38
N HIS A 355 8.27 -39.99 10.60
CA HIS A 355 7.94 -41.39 10.32
C HIS A 355 8.37 -41.79 8.89
N PRO A 356 8.63 -43.09 8.63
CA PRO A 356 9.05 -43.56 7.30
C PRO A 356 8.04 -43.27 6.17
N ASN A 357 6.78 -43.04 6.51
CA ASN A 357 5.73 -42.65 5.56
C ASN A 357 5.75 -41.15 5.20
N GLY A 358 6.65 -40.35 5.80
CA GLY A 358 6.77 -38.91 5.58
C GLY A 358 5.96 -38.04 6.55
N PHE A 359 5.19 -38.62 7.46
CA PHE A 359 4.47 -37.86 8.48
C PHE A 359 5.41 -37.36 9.58
N VAL A 360 5.21 -36.13 10.06
CA VAL A 360 6.01 -35.52 11.13
C VAL A 360 5.10 -35.15 12.31
N TYR A 361 5.43 -35.66 13.50
CA TYR A 361 4.82 -35.22 14.75
C TYR A 361 5.60 -34.02 15.30
N THR A 362 4.87 -32.94 15.57
CA THR A 362 5.38 -31.66 16.05
C THR A 362 4.85 -31.28 17.44
N SER A 363 4.33 -32.25 18.20
CA SER A 363 3.77 -32.02 19.54
C SER A 363 4.81 -31.60 20.59
N GLU A 364 6.10 -31.80 20.30
CA GLU A 364 7.22 -31.38 21.14
C GLU A 364 7.91 -30.11 20.59
N VAL A 365 7.32 -29.45 19.59
CA VAL A 365 7.82 -28.17 19.08
C VAL A 365 7.41 -27.07 20.05
N GLU A 366 8.36 -26.19 20.36
CA GLU A 366 8.17 -25.07 21.26
C GLU A 366 8.47 -23.74 20.55
N GLY A 367 7.76 -22.67 20.91
CA GLY A 367 8.03 -21.30 20.43
C GLY A 367 7.61 -20.98 18.99
N VAL A 368 7.30 -21.98 18.16
CA VAL A 368 6.73 -21.82 16.81
C VAL A 368 5.58 -22.80 16.59
N ASP A 369 4.78 -22.54 15.57
CA ASP A 369 3.75 -23.47 15.13
C ASP A 369 4.37 -24.74 14.54
N GLY A 370 3.56 -25.79 14.41
CA GLY A 370 3.99 -27.08 13.85
C GLY A 370 4.42 -27.04 12.39
N ASP A 371 4.32 -25.90 11.71
CA ASP A 371 4.87 -25.67 10.37
C ASP A 371 6.32 -25.16 10.38
N LEU A 372 6.90 -24.97 11.57
CA LEU A 372 8.28 -24.52 11.79
C LEU A 372 8.60 -23.14 11.16
N ILE A 373 7.57 -22.34 10.87
CA ILE A 373 7.73 -20.98 10.35
C ILE A 373 7.88 -20.01 11.52
N VAL A 374 8.97 -19.26 11.52
CA VAL A 374 9.23 -18.20 12.49
C VAL A 374 8.49 -16.95 12.02
N ARG A 375 7.61 -16.44 12.87
CA ARG A 375 6.75 -15.28 12.60
C ARG A 375 7.16 -14.14 13.51
N PRO A 376 7.96 -13.17 13.04
CA PRO A 376 8.57 -12.20 13.94
C PRO A 376 7.69 -10.98 14.23
N PHE A 377 6.57 -10.81 13.52
CA PHE A 377 5.77 -9.59 13.57
C PHE A 377 4.44 -9.78 14.30
N SER A 378 3.96 -8.67 14.87
CA SER A 378 2.95 -8.60 15.94
C SER A 378 3.46 -9.11 17.30
N GLN A 379 2.77 -8.72 18.38
CA GLN A 379 3.16 -9.09 19.74
C GLN A 379 3.00 -10.59 20.02
N LYS A 380 2.19 -11.31 19.23
CA LYS A 380 2.03 -12.76 19.33
C LYS A 380 2.85 -13.53 18.30
N GLY A 381 3.55 -12.84 17.38
CA GLY A 381 4.29 -13.48 16.30
C GLY A 381 3.36 -14.22 15.35
N VAL A 382 2.52 -13.49 14.62
CA VAL A 382 1.51 -14.09 13.72
C VAL A 382 1.79 -13.86 12.24
N PHE A 383 2.59 -12.85 11.91
CA PHE A 383 2.94 -12.56 10.52
C PHE A 383 4.38 -12.97 10.23
N ARG A 384 4.57 -13.61 9.07
CA ARG A 384 5.87 -14.13 8.61
C ARG A 384 6.69 -13.11 7.85
N SER A 385 6.05 -12.06 7.33
CA SER A 385 6.72 -11.01 6.56
C SER A 385 6.05 -9.65 6.73
N LEU A 386 6.79 -8.60 6.39
CA LEU A 386 6.30 -7.24 6.32
C LEU A 386 5.18 -7.11 5.29
N ARG A 387 5.25 -7.82 4.15
CA ARG A 387 4.19 -7.81 3.14
C ARG A 387 2.87 -8.33 3.69
N GLU A 388 2.91 -9.46 4.41
CA GLU A 388 1.71 -10.03 5.03
C GLU A 388 1.10 -9.07 6.07
N PHE A 389 1.95 -8.51 6.94
CA PHE A 389 1.54 -7.53 7.94
C PHE A 389 0.92 -6.29 7.29
N ASN A 390 1.58 -5.71 6.29
CA ASN A 390 1.11 -4.50 5.61
C ASN A 390 -0.25 -4.72 4.95
N ASN A 391 -0.45 -5.87 4.29
CA ASN A 391 -1.74 -6.16 3.66
C ASN A 391 -2.89 -6.26 4.68
N ASP A 392 -2.62 -6.73 5.90
CA ASP A 392 -3.61 -6.69 7.00
C ASP A 392 -3.79 -5.27 7.56
N ALA A 393 -2.68 -4.56 7.75
CA ALA A 393 -2.67 -3.22 8.32
C ALA A 393 -3.41 -2.20 7.44
N MET A 394 -3.30 -2.31 6.11
CA MET A 394 -3.96 -1.40 5.17
C MET A 394 -5.48 -1.51 5.25
N LEU A 395 -6.02 -2.74 5.27
CA LEU A 395 -7.46 -2.94 5.46
C LEU A 395 -7.89 -2.53 6.88
N HIS A 396 -7.12 -2.90 7.91
CA HIS A 396 -7.49 -2.62 9.29
C HIS A 396 -7.45 -1.12 9.63
N HIS A 397 -6.34 -0.44 9.38
CA HIS A 397 -6.09 0.90 9.90
C HIS A 397 -6.58 2.00 8.97
N HIS A 398 -6.52 1.76 7.66
CA HIS A 398 -6.84 2.76 6.64
C HIS A 398 -8.16 2.43 5.93
N GLY A 399 -8.61 1.18 6.01
CA GLY A 399 -9.76 0.72 5.25
C GLY A 399 -9.46 0.64 3.76
N ILE A 400 -8.21 0.34 3.40
CA ILE A 400 -7.75 0.19 2.02
C ILE A 400 -7.75 -1.31 1.65
N GLU A 401 -8.44 -1.69 0.59
CA GLU A 401 -8.46 -3.06 0.08
C GLU A 401 -7.20 -3.37 -0.74
N ASN A 402 -6.57 -4.49 -0.39
CA ASN A 402 -5.34 -4.93 -1.05
C ASN A 402 -5.71 -5.87 -2.19
N TYR A 403 -5.19 -5.61 -3.37
CA TYR A 403 -5.32 -6.49 -4.54
C TYR A 403 -5.02 -7.95 -4.18
N GLU A 404 -3.94 -8.20 -3.42
CA GLU A 404 -3.52 -9.56 -3.05
C GLU A 404 -4.51 -10.31 -2.13
N ARG A 405 -5.46 -9.58 -1.52
CA ARG A 405 -6.50 -10.14 -0.65
C ARG A 405 -7.85 -10.25 -1.32
N VAL A 406 -8.22 -9.25 -2.12
CA VAL A 406 -9.56 -9.16 -2.70
C VAL A 406 -9.62 -9.64 -4.15
N GLY A 407 -8.52 -9.49 -4.87
CA GLY A 407 -8.35 -9.76 -6.30
C GLY A 407 -8.27 -8.47 -7.13
N SER A 408 -7.93 -8.62 -8.41
CA SER A 408 -7.84 -7.53 -9.38
C SER A 408 -9.22 -6.98 -9.72
N PHE A 409 -9.38 -5.65 -9.77
CA PHE A 409 -10.62 -4.97 -10.18
C PHE A 409 -11.86 -5.39 -9.37
N ILE A 410 -11.67 -5.82 -8.13
CA ILE A 410 -12.75 -6.21 -7.21
C ILE A 410 -12.85 -5.16 -6.11
N ASP A 411 -14.01 -4.50 -6.03
CA ASP A 411 -14.42 -3.61 -4.94
C ASP A 411 -15.32 -4.40 -3.97
N ARG A 412 -14.75 -5.00 -2.92
CA ARG A 412 -15.56 -5.79 -1.96
C ARG A 412 -16.21 -4.92 -0.90
N ASP A 413 -15.69 -3.73 -0.65
CA ASP A 413 -16.21 -2.85 0.38
C ASP A 413 -17.28 -1.87 -0.13
N GLY A 414 -17.42 -1.78 -1.45
CA GLY A 414 -18.45 -1.07 -2.19
C GLY A 414 -18.24 0.44 -2.24
N ASP A 415 -17.04 0.96 -2.04
CA ASP A 415 -16.79 2.40 -2.06
C ASP A 415 -16.62 2.99 -3.47
N GLY A 416 -16.58 2.12 -4.49
CA GLY A 416 -16.46 2.50 -5.89
C GLY A 416 -15.02 2.64 -6.39
N VAL A 417 -14.03 2.33 -5.56
CA VAL A 417 -12.61 2.28 -5.93
C VAL A 417 -12.18 0.81 -6.05
N VAL A 418 -11.35 0.53 -7.05
CA VAL A 418 -10.73 -0.79 -7.23
C VAL A 418 -9.22 -0.61 -7.30
N ASN A 419 -8.48 -1.70 -7.04
CA ASN A 419 -7.01 -1.70 -7.07
C ASN A 419 -6.37 -0.64 -6.15
N GLU A 420 -7.02 -0.34 -5.02
CA GLU A 420 -6.59 0.70 -4.06
C GLU A 420 -5.15 0.50 -3.55
N MET A 421 -4.70 -0.76 -3.47
CA MET A 421 -3.31 -1.10 -3.27
C MET A 421 -2.89 -2.31 -4.12
N THR A 422 -2.03 -2.04 -5.09
CA THR A 422 -1.56 -3.04 -6.06
C THR A 422 -0.43 -3.91 -5.48
N PRO A 423 -0.11 -5.06 -6.09
CA PRO A 423 1.02 -5.87 -5.65
C PRO A 423 2.36 -5.13 -5.78
N GLY A 424 2.53 -4.23 -6.77
CA GLY A 424 3.75 -3.44 -6.90
C GLY A 424 3.83 -2.31 -5.87
N ASP A 425 2.71 -1.72 -5.46
CA ASP A 425 2.67 -0.82 -4.29
C ASP A 425 3.07 -1.55 -3.01
N ALA A 426 2.55 -2.76 -2.80
CA ALA A 426 2.94 -3.59 -1.67
C ALA A 426 4.45 -3.89 -1.67
N THR A 427 5.03 -4.14 -2.86
CA THR A 427 6.47 -4.32 -3.03
C THR A 427 7.25 -3.04 -2.71
N ALA A 428 6.81 -1.88 -3.20
CA ALA A 428 7.42 -0.59 -2.93
C ALA A 428 7.36 -0.23 -1.44
N LEU A 429 6.21 -0.41 -0.80
CA LEU A 429 6.04 -0.19 0.64
C LEU A 429 6.98 -1.08 1.47
N VAL A 430 7.11 -2.35 1.10
CA VAL A 430 8.09 -3.25 1.75
C VAL A 430 9.52 -2.78 1.49
N ALA A 431 9.86 -2.35 0.27
CA ALA A 431 11.19 -1.82 -0.06
C ALA A 431 11.56 -0.63 0.84
N PHE A 432 10.62 0.30 1.06
CA PHE A 432 10.79 1.39 2.03
C PHE A 432 11.04 0.86 3.45
N LEU A 433 10.17 -0.01 3.97
CA LEU A 433 10.28 -0.50 5.35
C LEU A 433 11.58 -1.28 5.61
N VAL A 434 12.03 -2.11 4.66
CA VAL A 434 13.30 -2.85 4.81
C VAL A 434 14.52 -1.94 4.67
N SER A 435 14.38 -0.78 4.01
CA SER A 435 15.43 0.23 3.90
C SER A 435 15.60 1.07 5.18
N LEU A 436 14.62 1.04 6.09
CA LEU A 436 14.70 1.77 7.36
C LEU A 436 15.89 1.24 8.19
N PRO A 437 16.81 2.13 8.62
CA PRO A 437 18.04 1.72 9.27
C PRO A 437 17.77 1.03 10.61
N ALA A 438 18.56 0.00 10.92
CA ALA A 438 18.54 -0.58 12.26
C ALA A 438 19.06 0.43 13.29
N PRO A 439 18.42 0.57 14.45
CA PRO A 439 18.93 1.40 15.54
C PRO A 439 20.32 0.90 15.97
N ILE A 440 21.31 1.80 15.99
CA ILE A 440 22.66 1.48 16.46
C ILE A 440 22.84 1.92 17.92
N PRO A 441 23.48 1.11 18.77
CA PRO A 441 23.82 1.54 20.12
C PRO A 441 24.73 2.79 20.08
N GLN A 442 24.28 3.88 20.68
CA GLN A 442 25.11 5.07 20.85
C GLN A 442 25.81 5.02 22.21
N MET A 443 27.14 4.90 22.19
CA MET A 443 27.94 4.98 23.40
C MET A 443 28.17 6.44 23.81
N PRO A 444 28.06 6.76 25.11
CA PRO A 444 28.40 8.10 25.58
C PRO A 444 29.84 8.51 25.27
N GLU A 445 30.06 9.81 25.01
CA GLU A 445 31.41 10.36 24.86
C GLU A 445 32.18 10.40 26.19
N ASP A 446 31.47 10.53 27.31
CA ASP A 446 32.03 10.51 28.66
C ASP A 446 32.52 9.09 29.05
N PRO A 447 33.82 8.90 29.36
CA PRO A 447 34.36 7.63 29.82
C PRO A 447 33.62 7.03 31.01
N ASP A 448 33.18 7.84 31.98
CA ASP A 448 32.52 7.36 33.19
C ASP A 448 31.14 6.81 32.86
N GLN A 449 30.39 7.48 31.97
CA GLN A 449 29.10 7.00 31.47
C GLN A 449 29.24 5.72 30.64
N ARG A 450 30.31 5.58 29.84
CA ARG A 450 30.57 4.31 29.13
C ARG A 450 30.79 3.14 30.10
N GLU A 451 31.49 3.37 31.21
CA GLU A 451 31.69 2.33 32.21
C GLU A 451 30.36 1.93 32.86
N ILE A 452 29.47 2.90 33.13
CA ILE A 452 28.11 2.63 33.61
C ILE A 452 27.32 1.76 32.62
N VAL A 453 27.38 2.05 31.31
CA VAL A 453 26.71 1.24 30.27
C VAL A 453 27.24 -0.20 30.27
N LYS A 454 28.56 -0.40 30.37
CA LYS A 454 29.17 -1.74 30.45
C LYS A 454 28.74 -2.50 31.70
N MET A 455 28.72 -1.83 32.85
CA MET A 455 28.20 -2.42 34.10
C MET A 455 26.72 -2.80 33.97
N GLY A 456 25.93 -1.99 33.27
CA GLY A 456 24.54 -2.29 32.93
C GLY A 456 24.43 -3.57 32.10
N LYS A 457 25.23 -3.70 31.04
CA LYS A 457 25.29 -4.91 30.21
C LYS A 457 25.65 -6.16 31.03
N GLN A 458 26.69 -6.08 31.86
CA GLN A 458 27.08 -7.19 32.74
C GLN A 458 25.95 -7.58 33.70
N LYS A 459 25.21 -6.60 34.23
CA LYS A 459 24.05 -6.89 35.09
C LYS A 459 22.92 -7.55 34.32
N PHE A 460 22.62 -7.08 33.11
CA PHE A 460 21.59 -7.63 32.23
C PHE A 460 21.84 -9.13 31.96
N GLU A 461 23.08 -9.49 31.65
CA GLU A 461 23.54 -10.88 31.47
C GLU A 461 23.50 -11.65 32.81
N ALA A 462 23.95 -11.05 33.91
CA ALA A 462 23.98 -11.72 35.22
C ALA A 462 22.58 -12.02 35.79
N ILE A 463 21.54 -11.30 35.37
CA ILE A 463 20.13 -11.58 35.73
C ILE A 463 19.39 -12.36 34.64
N CYS A 464 20.12 -12.88 33.64
CA CYS A 464 19.60 -13.73 32.57
C CYS A 464 18.58 -13.07 31.64
N CYS A 465 18.59 -11.74 31.49
CA CYS A 465 17.69 -11.07 30.53
C CYS A 465 18.08 -11.39 29.08
N ASP A 466 19.35 -11.70 28.83
CA ASP A 466 19.94 -12.12 27.56
C ASP A 466 19.50 -13.51 27.10
N LEU A 467 18.85 -14.31 27.97
CA LEU A 467 18.24 -15.59 27.56
C LEU A 467 17.08 -15.40 26.59
N CYS A 468 16.30 -14.31 26.76
CA CYS A 468 15.17 -13.99 25.88
C CYS A 468 15.50 -12.80 24.95
N HIS A 469 16.28 -11.83 25.42
CA HIS A 469 16.69 -10.65 24.65
C HIS A 469 18.11 -10.81 24.11
N VAL A 470 18.26 -11.74 23.17
CA VAL A 470 19.54 -12.12 22.59
C VAL A 470 20.07 -10.99 21.70
N HIS A 471 21.37 -10.68 21.82
CA HIS A 471 22.05 -9.56 21.16
C HIS A 471 22.94 -9.98 20.00
#